data_AF-A0AAC9BQD1-F1
#
_entry.id   AF-A0AAC9BQD1-F1
#
_cell.length_a   1.000
_cell.length_b   1.000
_cell.length_c   1.000
_cell.angle_alpha   90.00
_cell.angle_beta   90.00
_cell.angle_gamma   90.00
#
_symmetry.space_group_name_H-M   'P 1'
#
loop_
_entity.id
_entity.type
_entity.pdbx_description
1 polymer ?
#
loop_
_entity_poly.entity_id
_entity_poly.type
_entity_poly.pdbx_seq_one_letter_code
_entity_poly.pdbx_strand_id
1 'polypeptide(L)' 'MARVVLEIDTQLYRMLKASAETNQVSLEEECCRRLAGGERRSRYLQALVAELRAEDEQRRANTG' A
#
# COMPACT_ATOMS: atom_id res chain seq x y z
N MET A 1 -11.24 9.06 -14.34
CA MET A 1 -11.18 7.88 -13.45
C MET A 1 -12.01 6.77 -14.08
N ALA A 2 -11.47 5.55 -14.19
CA ALA A 2 -12.22 4.40 -14.68
C ALA A 2 -13.08 3.83 -13.54
N ARG A 3 -14.37 3.63 -13.78
CA ARG A 3 -15.27 2.96 -12.82
C ARG A 3 -15.16 1.46 -13.04
N VAL A 4 -14.84 0.72 -11.99
CA VAL A 4 -14.83 -0.75 -11.99
C VAL A 4 -16.00 -1.23 -11.12
N VAL A 5 -16.74 -2.22 -11.61
CA VAL A 5 -17.78 -2.91 -10.85
C VAL A 5 -17.26 -4.31 -10.56
N LEU A 6 -17.28 -4.70 -9.29
CA LEU A 6 -16.82 -6.00 -8.83
C LEU A 6 -18.03 -6.82 -8.39
N GLU A 7 -18.23 -7.98 -9.02
CA GLU A 7 -19.14 -9.00 -8.51
C GLU A 7 -18.36 -9.92 -7.56
N ILE A 8 -18.79 -9.96 -6.31
CA ILE A 8 -18.14 -10.74 -5.25
C ILE A 8 -19.19 -11.43 -4.41
N ASP A 9 -18.84 -12.58 -3.83
CA ASP A 9 -19.71 -13.26 -2.89
C ASP A 9 -19.83 -12.52 -1.55
N THR A 10 -20.86 -12.88 -0.79
CA THR A 10 -21.19 -12.25 0.49
C THR A 10 -20.08 -12.42 1.55
N GLN A 11 -19.33 -13.53 1.52
CA GLN A 11 -18.26 -13.78 2.47
C GLN A 11 -17.08 -12.86 2.18
N LEU A 12 -16.66 -12.73 0.91
CA LEU A 12 -15.61 -11.83 0.50
C LEU A 12 -15.97 -10.37 0.80
N TYR A 13 -17.22 -9.96 0.56
CA TYR A 13 -17.71 -8.63 0.93
C TYR A 13 -17.55 -8.34 2.43
N ARG A 14 -17.95 -9.29 3.30
CA ARG A 14 -17.79 -9.13 4.76
C ARG A 14 -16.33 -9.02 5.19
N MET A 15 -15.45 -9.82 4.58
CA MET A 15 -14.01 -9.77 4.87
C MET A 15 -13.39 -8.42 4.47
N LEU A 16 -13.76 -7.90 3.30
CA LEU A 16 -13.29 -6.58 2.84
C LEU A 16 -13.79 -5.46 3.74
N LYS A 17 -15.08 -5.51 4.14
CA LYS A 17 -15.67 -4.52 5.06
C LYS A 17 -14.98 -4.51 6.42
N ALA A 18 -14.78 -5.68 7.02
CA ALA A 18 -14.08 -5.81 8.31
C ALA A 18 -12.62 -5.32 8.23
N SER A 19 -11.92 -5.59 7.11
CA SER A 19 -10.56 -5.07 6.89
C SER A 19 -10.55 -3.54 6.76
N ALA A 20 -11.50 -2.97 6.02
CA ALA A 20 -11.62 -1.52 5.88
C ALA A 20 -11.88 -0.85 7.25
N GLU A 21 -12.79 -1.41 8.06
CA GLU A 21 -13.06 -0.95 9.43
C GLU A 21 -11.82 -1.05 10.33
N THR A 22 -11.10 -2.18 10.28
CA THR A 22 -9.87 -2.40 11.07
C THR A 22 -8.78 -1.39 10.71
N ASN A 23 -8.65 -1.06 9.42
CA ASN A 23 -7.65 -0.11 8.93
C ASN A 23 -8.15 1.35 8.91
N GLN A 24 -9.38 1.61 9.37
CA GLN A 24 -10.03 2.92 9.39
C GLN A 24 -10.06 3.62 8.01
N VAL A 25 -10.27 2.84 6.95
CA VAL A 25 -10.38 3.33 5.58
C VAL A 25 -11.74 2.97 5.00
N SER A 26 -12.09 3.59 3.87
CA SER A 26 -13.32 3.21 3.16
C SER A 26 -13.18 1.82 2.52
N LEU A 27 -14.31 1.17 2.26
CA LEU A 27 -14.34 -0.10 1.52
C LEU A 27 -13.72 0.06 0.12
N GLU A 28 -14.00 1.17 -0.56
CA GLU A 28 -13.41 1.48 -1.87
C GLU A 28 -11.88 1.54 -1.80
N GLU A 29 -11.34 2.22 -0.79
CA GLU A 29 -9.90 2.39 -0.64
C GLU A 29 -9.21 1.06 -0.30
N GLU A 30 -9.83 0.22 0.53
CA GLU A 30 -9.34 -1.14 0.79
C GLU A 30 -9.34 -2.01 -0.49
N CYS A 31 -10.40 -1.94 -1.30
CA CYS A 31 -10.47 -2.63 -2.58
C CYS A 31 -9.37 -2.13 -3.54
N CYS A 32 -9.19 -0.82 -3.66
CA CYS A 32 -8.14 -0.22 -4.47
C CYS A 32 -6.74 -0.65 -4.02
N ARG A 33 -6.45 -0.66 -2.71
CA ARG A 33 -5.17 -1.12 -2.16
C ARG A 33 -4.87 -2.58 -2.50
N ARG A 34 -5.89 -3.45 -2.44
CA ARG A 34 -5.75 -4.86 -2.79
C ARG A 34 -5.58 -5.07 -4.30
N LEU A 35 -6.39 -4.39 -5.12
CA LEU A 35 -6.30 -4.46 -6.58
C LEU A 35 -4.99 -3.86 -7.12
N ALA A 36 -4.42 -2.88 -6.41
CA ALA A 36 -3.10 -2.32 -6.70
C ALA A 36 -1.94 -3.29 -6.37
N GLY A 37 -2.23 -4.52 -5.94
CA GLY A 37 -1.21 -5.56 -5.75
C GLY A 37 -0.70 -5.70 -4.33
N GLY A 38 -1.44 -5.23 -3.31
CA GLY A 38 -1.23 -5.67 -1.92
C GLY A 38 0.14 -5.35 -1.34
N GLU A 39 0.85 -4.34 -1.83
CA GLU A 39 2.04 -3.87 -1.13
C GLU A 39 1.60 -3.09 0.12
N ARG A 40 1.30 -3.82 1.20
CA ARG A 40 1.57 -3.28 2.55
C ARG A 40 3.07 -3.10 2.64
N ARG A 41 3.58 -2.02 2.05
CA ARG A 41 4.95 -1.59 2.23
C ARG A 41 5.08 -1.28 3.71
N SER A 42 5.82 -2.13 4.42
CA SER A 42 6.09 -1.91 5.84
C SER A 42 6.69 -0.51 5.98
N ARG A 43 6.04 0.38 6.76
CA ARG A 43 6.54 1.75 6.98
C ARG A 43 7.97 1.75 7.49
N TYR A 44 8.32 0.75 8.30
CA TYR A 44 9.67 0.54 8.77
C TYR A 44 10.65 0.23 7.63
N LEU A 45 10.29 -0.71 6.73
CA LEU A 45 11.12 -1.02 5.56
C LEU A 45 11.23 0.18 4.60
N GLN A 46 10.19 0.99 4.46
CA GLN A 46 10.25 2.21 3.64
C GLN A 46 11.21 3.25 4.21
N ALA A 47 11.15 3.49 5.53
CA ALA A 47 12.06 4.40 6.21
C ALA A 47 13.51 3.94 6.04
N LEU A 48 13.77 2.65 6.30
CA LEU A 48 15.09 2.06 6.14
C LEU A 48 15.61 2.15 4.70
N VAL A 49 14.78 1.88 3.70
CA VAL A 49 15.16 2.00 2.29
C VAL A 49 15.44 3.46 1.91
N ALA A 50 14.70 4.42 2.47
CA ALA A 50 14.94 5.85 2.22
C ALA A 50 16.27 6.30 2.83
N GLU A 51 16.60 5.86 4.05
CA GLU A 51 17.89 6.12 4.70
C GLU A 51 19.06 5.58 3.87
N LEU A 52 18.99 4.32 3.43
CA LEU A 52 20.04 3.71 2.60
C LEU A 52 20.26 4.43 1.27
N ARG A 53 19.18 4.91 0.63
CA ARG A 53 19.28 5.69 -0.61
C ARG A 53 19.96 7.04 -0.38
N ALA A 54 19.61 7.73 0.70
CA ALA A 54 20.23 9.00 1.05
C ALA A 54 21.74 8.83 1.34
N GLU A 55 22.14 7.75 2.01
CA GLU A 55 23.55 7.44 2.22
C GLU A 55 24.31 7.19 0.92
N ASP A 56 23.73 6.42 0.00
CA ASP A 56 24.34 6.15 -1.31
C ASP A 56 24.47 7.41 -2.16
N GLU A 57 23.48 8.31 -2.14
CA GLU A 57 23.54 9.62 -2.80
C GLU A 57 24.68 10.46 -2.23
N GLN A 58 24.84 10.49 -0.90
CA GLN A 58 25.92 11.23 -0.23
C GLN A 58 27.30 10.67 -0.60
N ARG A 59 27.46 9.34 -0.68
CA ARG A 59 28.72 8.71 -1.10
C ARG A 59 29.08 9.07 -2.54
N ARG A 60 28.10 9.09 -3.45
CA ARG A 60 28.30 9.49 -4.84
C ARG A 60 28.68 10.97 -4.95
N ALA A 61 28.06 11.84 -4.17
CA ALA A 61 28.38 13.26 -4.13
C ALA A 61 29.80 13.55 -3.62
N ASN A 62 30.33 12.72 -2.70
CA ASN A 62 31.68 12.89 -2.16
C ASN A 62 32.80 12.28 -3.03
N THR A 63 32.46 11.50 -4.05
CA THR A 63 33.44 10.81 -4.93
C THR A 63 33.56 11.46 -6.31
N GLY A 64 32.70 12.43 -6.63
CA GLY A 64 32.77 13.27 -7.85
C GLY A 64 33.35 14.64 -7.57
#